data_AF-X0UA04-F1
#
_entry.id   AF-X0UA04-F1
#
_cell.length_a   1.000
_cell.length_b   1.000
_cell.length_c   1.000
_cell.angle_alpha   90.00
_cell.angle_beta   90.00
_cell.angle_gamma   90.00
#
_symmetry.space_group_name_H-M   'P 1'
#
loop_
_entity.id
_entity.type
_entity.pdbx_description
1 polymer ?
#
loop_
_entity_poly.entity_id
_entity_poly.type
_entity_poly.pdbx_seq_one_letter_code
_entity_poly.pdbx_strand_id
1 'polypeptide(L)'
;DFEVTNKLTSNIITSSQITVDDLTVNQGLEVLGVLTADEIRTNVLGAKSITIEVSEDDEENASIGTGVIKAGETQITIHTNMITENSRIFVTPTVRTDKQLSVVEKKDKEYFIVEINSTEDHDITFDWWIIN
;
A
#
# COMPACT_ATOMS: atom_id res chain seq x y z
N ASP A 1 -2.68 8.65 44.08
CA ASP A 1 -3.08 7.63 43.10
C ASP A 1 -2.26 6.37 43.30
N PHE A 2 -2.94 5.23 43.48
CA PHE A 2 -2.30 3.91 43.58
C PHE A 2 -2.36 3.25 42.22
N GLU A 3 -1.21 3.06 41.58
CA GLU A 3 -1.08 2.23 40.38
C GLU A 3 -0.74 0.81 40.82
N VAL A 4 -1.62 -0.15 40.54
CA VAL A 4 -1.36 -1.57 40.82
C VAL A 4 -0.72 -2.19 39.58
N THR A 5 0.61 -2.34 39.59
CA THR A 5 1.33 -3.01 38.51
C THR A 5 1.34 -4.53 38.73
N ASN A 6 0.42 -5.25 38.10
CA ASN A 6 0.47 -6.71 38.09
C ASN A 6 1.48 -7.21 37.05
N LYS A 7 2.70 -7.54 37.50
CA LYS A 7 3.72 -8.18 36.65
C LYS A 7 3.48 -9.70 36.60
N LEU A 8 2.89 -10.17 35.52
CA LEU A 8 2.71 -11.60 35.25
C LEU A 8 3.91 -12.11 34.44
N THR A 9 4.70 -13.03 34.99
CA THR A 9 5.97 -13.44 34.38
C THR A 9 5.86 -14.67 33.47
N SER A 10 4.81 -15.49 33.57
CA SER A 10 4.70 -16.75 32.82
C SER A 10 3.31 -17.38 32.91
N ASN A 11 2.27 -16.67 32.48
CA ASN A 11 0.90 -17.16 32.55
C ASN A 11 0.36 -17.48 31.15
N ILE A 12 -0.28 -18.65 31.03
CA ILE A 12 -1.16 -18.95 29.90
C ILE A 12 -2.49 -18.25 30.20
N ILE A 13 -2.88 -17.31 29.35
CA ILE A 13 -4.20 -16.69 29.41
C ILE A 13 -5.06 -17.41 28.38
N THR A 14 -6.06 -18.14 28.85
CA THR A 14 -7.10 -18.74 28.01
C THR A 14 -8.35 -17.91 28.16
N SER A 15 -8.70 -17.14 27.12
CA SER A 15 -9.91 -16.33 27.09
C SER A 15 -10.47 -16.30 25.67
N SER A 16 -11.78 -16.15 25.53
CA SER A 16 -12.43 -15.88 24.24
C SER A 16 -12.17 -14.46 23.74
N GLN A 17 -11.82 -13.54 24.64
CA GLN A 17 -11.53 -12.15 24.32
C GLN A 17 -10.46 -11.61 25.26
N ILE A 18 -9.52 -10.85 24.70
CA ILE A 18 -8.54 -10.07 25.45
C ILE A 18 -8.61 -8.65 24.89
N THR A 19 -8.82 -7.68 25.78
CA THR A 19 -8.74 -6.26 25.44
C THR A 19 -7.58 -5.67 26.21
N VAL A 20 -6.70 -4.98 25.49
CA VAL A 20 -5.53 -4.27 26.03
C VAL A 20 -5.46 -2.93 25.33
N ASP A 21 -5.16 -1.87 26.06
CA ASP A 21 -5.01 -0.53 25.48
C ASP A 21 -3.73 -0.47 24.64
N ASP A 22 -2.62 -0.97 25.21
CA ASP A 22 -1.31 -1.07 24.56
C ASP A 22 -0.72 -2.48 24.73
N LEU A 23 -0.20 -3.04 23.64
CA LEU A 23 0.49 -4.32 23.63
C LEU A 23 1.88 -4.19 23.02
N THR A 24 2.91 -4.57 23.77
CA THR A 24 4.27 -4.72 23.25
C THR A 24 4.68 -6.19 23.26
N VAL A 25 5.01 -6.74 22.09
CA VAL A 25 5.53 -8.10 21.94
C VAL A 25 7.01 -8.03 21.54
N ASN A 26 7.90 -8.42 22.45
CA ASN A 26 9.36 -8.31 22.23
C ASN A 26 9.97 -9.47 21.44
N GLN A 27 9.20 -10.51 21.14
CA GLN A 27 9.66 -11.70 20.41
C GLN A 27 8.81 -11.92 19.16
N GLY A 28 7.96 -12.96 19.15
CA GLY A 28 7.07 -13.28 18.04
C GLY A 28 5.61 -13.26 18.46
N LEU A 29 4.75 -12.96 17.50
CA LEU A 29 3.30 -13.08 17.60
C LEU A 29 2.85 -14.06 16.51
N GLU A 30 2.15 -15.12 16.91
CA GLU A 30 1.48 -16.02 15.97
C GLU A 30 -0.03 -15.80 16.08
N VAL A 31 -0.65 -15.47 14.94
CA VAL A 31 -2.10 -15.28 14.83
C VAL A 31 -2.63 -16.38 13.92
N LEU A 32 -3.37 -17.33 14.50
CA LEU A 32 -3.98 -18.43 13.74
C LEU A 32 -5.20 -17.99 12.90
N GLY A 33 -5.70 -16.77 13.14
CA GLY A 33 -6.84 -16.16 12.47
C GLY A 33 -6.45 -14.91 11.66
N VAL A 34 -7.31 -13.90 11.72
CA VAL A 34 -7.12 -12.62 11.01
C VAL A 34 -6.42 -11.62 11.91
N LEU A 35 -5.42 -10.93 11.37
CA LEU A 35 -4.87 -9.71 11.94
C LEU A 35 -5.52 -8.52 11.22
N THR A 36 -6.31 -7.73 11.95
CA THR A 36 -6.81 -6.43 11.46
C THR A 36 -5.92 -5.35 12.06
N ALA A 37 -5.27 -4.57 11.21
CA ALA A 37 -4.43 -3.45 11.60
C ALA A 37 -4.54 -2.37 10.54
N ASP A 38 -4.52 -1.10 10.95
CA ASP A 38 -4.48 0.03 10.03
C ASP A 38 -3.13 0.08 9.29
N GLU A 39 -2.06 -0.39 9.94
CA GLU A 39 -0.72 -0.42 9.36
C GLU A 39 0.09 -1.62 9.86
N ILE A 40 0.82 -2.27 8.94
CA ILE A 40 1.78 -3.34 9.26
C ILE A 40 3.17 -2.88 8.83
N ARG A 41 4.05 -2.62 9.81
CA ARG A 41 5.47 -2.31 9.57
C ARG A 41 6.31 -3.56 9.81
N THR A 42 6.91 -4.09 8.77
CA THR A 42 7.78 -5.28 8.85
C THR A 42 8.95 -5.17 7.89
N ASN A 43 10.09 -5.77 8.24
CA ASN A 43 11.22 -5.92 7.33
C ASN A 43 10.94 -6.98 6.25
N VAL A 44 10.10 -7.97 6.56
CA VAL A 44 9.76 -9.09 5.68
C VAL A 44 8.27 -9.39 5.82
N LEU A 45 7.53 -9.34 4.71
CA LEU A 45 6.15 -9.77 4.63
C LEU A 45 6.07 -11.11 3.87
N GLY A 46 5.79 -12.19 4.60
CA GLY A 46 5.51 -13.49 4.02
C GLY A 46 4.01 -13.73 3.94
N ALA A 47 3.43 -13.57 2.75
CA ALA A 47 2.01 -13.80 2.52
C ALA A 47 1.79 -14.61 1.24
N LYS A 48 0.80 -15.52 1.26
CA LYS A 48 0.38 -16.23 0.05
C LYS A 48 -0.38 -15.30 -0.91
N SER A 49 -1.13 -14.35 -0.37
CA SER A 49 -1.90 -13.34 -1.09
C SER A 49 -1.94 -12.07 -0.25
N ILE A 50 -1.93 -10.92 -0.92
CA ILE A 50 -2.14 -9.60 -0.32
C ILE A 50 -3.37 -9.02 -1.02
N THR A 51 -4.36 -8.61 -0.24
CA THR A 51 -5.55 -7.91 -0.73
C THR A 51 -5.53 -6.52 -0.13
N ILE A 52 -5.57 -5.51 -0.99
CA ILE A 52 -5.68 -4.10 -0.60
C ILE A 52 -7.05 -3.65 -1.06
N GLU A 53 -7.89 -3.25 -0.12
CA GLU A 53 -9.22 -2.69 -0.42
C GLU A 53 -9.08 -1.18 -0.53
N VAL A 54 -9.57 -0.63 -1.63
CA VAL A 54 -9.66 0.81 -1.86
C VAL A 54 -11.13 1.11 -2.06
N SER A 55 -11.70 1.98 -1.23
CA SER A 55 -13.05 2.50 -1.44
C SER A 55 -13.04 3.63 -2.46
N GLU A 56 -14.12 3.80 -3.21
CA GLU A 56 -14.28 4.90 -4.18
C GLU A 56 -14.10 6.29 -3.54
N ASP A 57 -14.46 6.43 -2.25
CA ASP A 57 -14.30 7.68 -1.50
C ASP A 57 -12.84 7.93 -1.01
N ASP A 58 -11.91 7.01 -1.26
CA ASP A 58 -10.54 7.05 -0.70
C ASP A 58 -9.44 6.86 -1.77
N GLU A 59 -9.75 7.14 -3.04
CA GLU A 59 -8.77 7.06 -4.14
C GLU A 59 -7.52 7.91 -3.88
N GLU A 60 -7.69 9.07 -3.22
CA GLU A 60 -6.58 9.95 -2.84
C GLU A 60 -5.66 9.32 -1.78
N ASN A 61 -6.04 8.28 -1.06
CA ASN A 61 -5.17 7.56 -0.12
C ASN A 61 -4.88 6.12 -0.58
N ALA A 62 -5.12 5.82 -1.85
CA ALA A 62 -4.90 4.49 -2.38
C ALA A 62 -3.41 4.21 -2.62
N SER A 63 -2.96 3.00 -2.27
CA SER A 63 -1.63 2.48 -2.62
C SER A 63 -1.64 1.60 -3.88
N ILE A 64 -2.82 1.28 -4.41
CA ILE A 64 -3.02 0.61 -5.69
C ILE A 64 -4.09 1.35 -6.50
N GLY A 65 -4.05 1.22 -7.83
CA GLY A 65 -5.11 1.75 -8.67
C GLY A 65 -4.82 1.59 -10.16
N THR A 66 -5.55 2.35 -10.97
CA THR A 66 -5.42 2.35 -12.43
C THR A 66 -5.10 3.74 -12.96
N GLY A 67 -4.49 3.82 -14.13
CA GLY A 67 -4.26 5.06 -14.86
C GLY A 67 -4.50 4.89 -16.37
N VAL A 68 -4.70 6.01 -17.06
CA VAL A 68 -4.94 6.04 -18.51
C VAL A 68 -4.16 7.17 -19.15
N ILE A 69 -3.14 6.86 -19.95
CA ILE A 69 -2.54 7.84 -20.86
C ILE A 69 -3.44 7.90 -22.10
N LYS A 70 -4.02 9.07 -22.39
CA LYS A 70 -4.96 9.22 -23.50
C LYS A 70 -4.25 9.18 -24.85
N ALA A 71 -4.97 8.74 -25.88
CA ALA A 71 -4.46 8.78 -27.25
C ALA A 71 -3.94 10.19 -27.61
N GLY A 72 -2.76 10.26 -28.21
CA GLY A 72 -2.07 11.52 -28.52
C GLY A 72 -1.34 12.18 -27.35
N GLU A 73 -1.49 11.69 -26.11
CA GLU A 73 -0.70 12.14 -24.95
C GLU A 73 0.51 11.23 -24.73
N THR A 74 1.47 11.72 -23.95
CA THR A 74 2.67 10.96 -23.57
C THR A 74 2.78 10.73 -22.07
N GLN A 75 1.93 11.35 -21.26
CA GLN A 75 2.03 11.25 -19.81
C GLN A 75 0.68 11.42 -19.11
N ILE A 76 0.60 10.95 -17.87
CA ILE A 76 -0.49 11.24 -16.94
C ILE A 76 0.07 11.49 -15.54
N THR A 77 -0.55 12.40 -14.81
CA THR A 77 -0.33 12.61 -13.38
C THR A 77 -1.33 11.77 -12.58
N ILE A 78 -0.82 10.94 -11.67
CA ILE A 78 -1.62 10.13 -10.73
C ILE A 78 -1.53 10.77 -9.35
N HIS A 79 -2.67 11.15 -8.77
CA HIS A 79 -2.76 11.77 -7.46
C HIS A 79 -2.97 10.73 -6.36
N THR A 80 -2.16 10.78 -5.31
CA THR A 80 -2.31 9.95 -4.10
C THR A 80 -1.42 10.47 -2.98
N ASN A 81 -1.93 10.45 -1.75
CA ASN A 81 -1.27 10.83 -0.51
C ASN A 81 -0.37 9.72 0.03
N MET A 82 -0.43 8.50 -0.53
CA MET A 82 0.42 7.38 -0.14
C MET A 82 1.82 7.45 -0.75
N ILE A 83 2.04 8.32 -1.73
CA ILE A 83 3.35 8.49 -2.35
C ILE A 83 4.31 9.21 -1.39
N THR A 84 5.55 8.76 -1.39
CA THR A 84 6.70 9.41 -0.76
C THR A 84 7.86 9.52 -1.74
N GLU A 85 8.87 10.33 -1.41
CA GLU A 85 10.09 10.44 -2.22
C GLU A 85 10.80 9.08 -2.40
N ASN A 86 10.68 8.18 -1.41
CA ASN A 86 11.32 6.87 -1.39
C ASN A 86 10.45 5.73 -1.93
N SER A 87 9.20 6.00 -2.28
CA SER A 87 8.28 4.97 -2.77
C SER A 87 8.85 4.23 -3.98
N ARG A 88 8.61 2.94 -4.04
CA ARG A 88 8.76 2.15 -5.27
C ARG A 88 7.39 2.03 -5.91
N ILE A 89 7.32 2.37 -7.20
CA ILE A 89 6.07 2.32 -7.95
C ILE A 89 6.24 1.31 -9.07
N PHE A 90 5.31 0.36 -9.13
CA PHE A 90 5.22 -0.62 -10.20
C PHE A 90 4.05 -0.25 -11.08
N VAL A 91 4.27 -0.22 -12.39
CA VAL A 91 3.24 0.07 -13.39
C VAL A 91 3.17 -1.09 -14.38
N THR A 92 1.97 -1.55 -14.70
CA THR A 92 1.76 -2.68 -15.63
C THR A 92 0.67 -2.31 -16.63
N PRO A 93 0.98 -2.22 -17.94
CA PRO A 93 -0.03 -2.02 -18.97
C PRO A 93 -1.09 -3.12 -18.93
N THR A 94 -2.36 -2.72 -19.01
CA THR A 94 -3.52 -3.63 -19.13
C THR A 94 -4.03 -3.74 -20.56
N VAL A 95 -3.44 -2.98 -21.48
CA VAL A 95 -3.58 -3.12 -22.93
C VAL A 95 -2.24 -3.47 -23.56
N ARG A 96 -2.28 -4.10 -24.73
CA ARG A 96 -1.07 -4.40 -25.49
C ARG A 96 -0.49 -3.10 -26.05
N THR A 97 0.72 -2.78 -25.66
CA THR A 97 1.50 -1.66 -26.19
C THR A 97 2.95 -2.10 -26.39
N ASP A 98 3.67 -1.44 -27.30
CA ASP A 98 5.13 -1.57 -27.44
C ASP A 98 5.89 -0.51 -26.62
N LYS A 99 5.18 0.40 -25.96
CA LYS A 99 5.75 1.47 -25.14
C LYS A 99 6.17 0.97 -23.77
N GLN A 100 7.29 1.49 -23.31
CA GLN A 100 7.71 1.36 -21.93
C GLN A 100 7.06 2.49 -21.11
N LEU A 101 6.31 2.10 -20.08
CA LEU A 101 5.79 3.04 -19.08
C LEU A 101 6.89 3.30 -18.04
N SER A 102 7.17 4.57 -17.77
CA SER A 102 8.18 5.00 -16.80
C SER A 102 7.59 5.94 -15.78
N VAL A 103 7.96 5.78 -14.51
CA VAL A 103 7.66 6.77 -13.46
C VAL A 103 8.80 7.77 -13.42
N VAL A 104 8.52 9.00 -13.86
CA VAL A 104 9.56 10.02 -14.12
C VAL A 104 9.64 11.10 -13.04
N GLU A 105 8.56 11.29 -12.28
CA GLU A 105 8.48 12.28 -11.21
C GLU A 105 7.62 11.77 -10.05
N LYS A 106 7.95 12.21 -8.83
CA LYS A 106 7.19 11.96 -7.61
C LYS A 106 7.20 13.22 -6.77
N LYS A 107 6.08 13.50 -6.13
CA LYS A 107 5.91 14.59 -5.18
C LYS A 107 5.22 14.03 -3.93
N ASP A 108 5.93 14.07 -2.80
CA ASP A 108 5.49 13.51 -1.51
C ASP A 108 4.07 13.93 -1.18
N LYS A 109 3.23 12.94 -0.85
CA LYS A 109 1.81 13.10 -0.50
C LYS A 109 0.97 13.88 -1.51
N GLU A 110 1.38 13.92 -2.78
CA GLU A 110 0.64 14.64 -3.81
C GLU A 110 0.43 13.79 -5.06
N TYR A 111 1.51 13.42 -5.76
CA TYR A 111 1.40 12.72 -7.03
C TYR A 111 2.66 11.99 -7.48
N PHE A 112 2.51 11.18 -8.53
CA PHE A 112 3.60 10.73 -9.40
C PHE A 112 3.19 10.84 -10.87
N ILE A 113 4.17 10.88 -11.78
CA ILE A 113 3.93 10.98 -13.23
C ILE A 113 4.37 9.69 -13.91
N VAL A 114 3.48 9.14 -14.74
CA VAL A 114 3.77 8.00 -15.63
C VAL A 114 3.86 8.52 -17.07
N GLU A 115 4.92 8.16 -17.78
CA GLU A 115 5.24 8.64 -19.12
C GLU A 115 5.58 7.49 -20.10
N ILE A 116 5.28 7.70 -21.38
CA ILE A 116 5.76 6.93 -22.54
C ILE A 116 6.60 7.83 -23.46
N ASN A 117 7.54 7.24 -24.19
CA ASN A 117 8.52 7.97 -25.00
C ASN A 117 7.99 8.56 -26.32
N SER A 118 6.77 8.22 -26.73
CA SER A 118 6.10 8.76 -27.92
C SER A 118 4.60 8.51 -27.85
N THR A 119 3.81 9.36 -28.48
CA THR A 119 2.34 9.22 -28.57
C THR A 119 1.89 7.91 -29.21
N GLU A 120 0.69 7.44 -28.83
CA GLU A 120 -0.05 6.34 -29.46
C GLU A 120 -1.39 6.82 -30.01
N ASP A 121 -1.97 6.06 -30.94
CA ASP A 121 -3.28 6.34 -31.56
C ASP A 121 -4.48 5.78 -30.76
N HIS A 122 -4.21 5.14 -29.62
CA HIS A 122 -5.19 4.58 -28.70
C HIS A 122 -4.80 4.88 -27.24
N ASP A 123 -5.78 4.80 -26.34
CA ASP A 123 -5.55 4.95 -24.90
C ASP A 123 -4.68 3.79 -24.36
N ILE A 124 -3.71 4.11 -23.51
CA ILE A 124 -2.92 3.13 -22.76
C ILE A 124 -3.41 3.09 -21.32
N THR A 125 -4.14 2.04 -20.97
CA THR A 125 -4.54 1.76 -19.59
C THR A 125 -3.49 0.93 -18.87
N PHE A 126 -3.29 1.17 -17.58
CA PHE A 126 -2.33 0.45 -16.76
C PHE A 126 -2.77 0.37 -15.30
N ASP A 127 -2.29 -0.65 -14.59
CA ASP A 127 -2.39 -0.77 -13.14
C ASP A 127 -1.13 -0.19 -12.50
N TRP A 128 -1.26 0.36 -11.30
CA TRP A 128 -0.14 0.83 -10.50
C TRP A 128 -0.20 0.34 -9.05
N TRP A 129 0.98 0.16 -8.44
CA TRP A 129 1.14 -0.22 -7.03
C TRP A 129 2.32 0.50 -6.39
N ILE A 130 2.08 1.13 -5.24
CA ILE A 130 3.04 1.85 -4.42
C ILE A 130 3.48 0.96 -3.25
N ILE A 131 4.79 0.85 -3.07
CA ILE A 131 5.42 0.23 -1.89
C ILE A 131 6.31 1.29 -1.23
N ASN A 132 6.07 1.53 0.06
CA ASN A 132 6.87 2.43 0.91
C ASN A 132 7.88 1.66 1.77
#